data_AF-A0A357MZC1-F1
#
_entry.id   AF-A0A357MZC1-F1
#
_cell.length_a   1.000
_cell.length_b   1.000
_cell.length_c   1.000
_cell.angle_alpha   90.00
_cell.angle_beta   90.00
_cell.angle_gamma   90.00
#
_symmetry.space_group_name_H-M   'P 1'
#
loop_
_entity.id
_entity.type
_entity.pdbx_description
1 polymer ?
#
loop_
_entity_poly.entity_id
_entity_poly.type
_entity_poly.pdbx_seq_one_letter_code
_entity_poly.pdbx_strand_id
1 'polypeptide(L)' 'PLRAFFASGIDTEGGGEASSTAIQAMIRRLIDDENPRKPLSDAKLADLLKTSGIPVARRTVAKYREAMNISASHERVRIA' A
#
# COMPACT_ATOMS: atom_id res chain seq x y z
N PRO A 1 6.60 12.53 -17.48
CA PRO A 1 6.18 13.23 -16.24
C PRO A 1 5.39 12.30 -15.30
N LEU A 2 6.08 11.53 -14.43
CA LEU A 2 5.50 10.71 -13.34
C LEU A 2 6.56 10.46 -12.23
N ARG A 3 7.30 11.50 -11.83
CA ARG A 3 8.41 11.37 -10.85
C ARG A 3 8.46 12.48 -9.80
N ALA A 4 7.42 13.32 -9.70
CA ALA A 4 7.44 14.53 -8.88
C ALA A 4 6.65 14.45 -7.56
N PHE A 5 5.98 13.33 -7.27
CA PHE A 5 5.17 13.20 -6.04
C PHE A 5 5.79 12.29 -4.97
N PHE A 6 7.01 11.76 -5.19
CA PHE A 6 7.58 10.71 -4.34
C PHE A 6 8.82 11.13 -3.52
N ALA A 7 9.36 12.34 -3.73
CA ALA A 7 10.67 12.72 -3.17
C ALA A 7 10.65 13.89 -2.17
N SER A 8 9.50 14.48 -1.85
CA SER A 8 9.46 15.70 -1.00
C SER A 8 8.61 15.57 0.27
N GLY A 9 8.26 14.36 0.70
CA GLY A 9 7.35 14.19 1.85
C GLY A 9 7.57 12.95 2.71
N ILE A 10 8.69 12.25 2.53
CA ILE A 10 9.12 11.18 3.46
C ILE A 10 10.46 11.52 4.10
N ASP A 11 10.69 12.80 4.38
CA ASP A 11 11.46 13.18 5.56
C ASP A 11 10.50 13.05 6.74
N THR A 12 10.49 11.91 7.40
CA THR A 12 9.98 11.84 8.77
C THR A 12 11.03 11.19 9.67
N GLU A 13 12.00 12.02 10.05
CA GLU A 13 12.69 12.03 11.34
C GLU A 13 11.72 12.18 12.55
N GLY A 14 10.40 12.15 12.37
CA GLY A 14 9.38 12.38 13.42
C GLY A 14 8.26 11.34 13.41
N GLY A 15 8.63 10.07 13.32
CA GLY A 15 7.70 8.93 13.23
C GLY A 15 6.74 8.82 14.42
N GLY A 16 5.45 8.72 14.11
CA GLY A 16 4.44 8.32 15.09
C GLY A 16 3.08 8.10 14.43
N GLU A 17 2.50 9.14 13.84
CA GLU A 17 1.09 9.11 13.45
C GLU A 17 0.83 9.48 11.98
N ALA A 18 1.44 10.57 11.48
CA ALA A 18 1.23 11.04 10.11
C ALA A 18 1.61 10.01 9.03
N SER A 19 2.67 9.24 9.27
CA SER A 19 3.14 8.19 8.35
C SER A 19 2.14 7.02 8.24
N SER A 20 1.37 6.73 9.30
CA SER A 20 0.44 5.60 9.31
C SER A 20 -0.76 5.84 8.37
N THR A 21 -1.35 7.04 8.44
CA THR A 21 -2.44 7.47 7.55
C THR A 21 -1.97 7.57 6.11
N ALA A 22 -0.76 8.09 5.88
CA ALA A 22 -0.16 8.14 4.54
C ALA A 22 0.01 6.74 3.94
N ILE A 23 0.55 5.77 4.71
CA ILE A 23 0.71 4.39 4.24
C ILE A 23 -0.64 3.75 3.92
N GLN A 24 -1.66 3.93 4.77
CA GLN A 24 -3.01 3.42 4.51
C GLN A 24 -3.61 3.98 3.21
N ALA A 25 -3.50 5.30 3.01
CA ALA A 25 -3.97 5.95 1.78
C ALA A 25 -3.23 5.44 0.53
N MET A 26 -1.92 5.18 0.63
CA MET A 26 -1.13 4.60 -0.45
C MET A 26 -1.53 3.16 -0.76
N ILE A 27 -1.70 2.32 0.27
CA ILE A 27 -2.17 0.94 0.09
C ILE A 27 -3.52 0.94 -0.61
N ARG A 28 -4.46 1.81 -0.18
CA ARG A 28 -5.77 1.94 -0.81
C ARG A 28 -5.66 2.31 -2.28
N ARG A 29 -4.86 3.32 -2.64
CA ARG A 29 -4.64 3.69 -4.05
C ARG A 29 -4.07 2.55 -4.89
N LEU A 30 -3.09 1.81 -4.36
CA LEU A 30 -2.50 0.68 -5.07
C LEU A 30 -3.51 -0.46 -5.28
N ILE A 31 -4.43 -0.64 -4.33
CA ILE A 31 -5.52 -1.60 -4.43
C ILE A 31 -6.58 -1.10 -5.42
N ASP A 32 -6.94 0.18 -5.39
CA ASP A 32 -7.95 0.73 -6.30
C ASP A 32 -7.48 0.71 -7.77
N ASP A 33 -6.18 0.86 -8.00
CA ASP A 33 -5.53 0.76 -9.32
C ASP A 33 -5.13 -0.70 -9.68
N GLU A 34 -5.45 -1.67 -8.81
CA GLU A 34 -5.07 -3.06 -9.05
C GLU A 34 -5.91 -3.71 -10.15
N ASN A 35 -5.32 -4.67 -10.86
CA ASN A 35 -6.09 -5.45 -11.82
C ASN A 35 -7.04 -6.40 -11.07
N PRO A 36 -8.38 -6.28 -11.22
CA PRO A 36 -9.34 -7.12 -10.51
C PRO A 36 -9.27 -8.60 -10.92
N ARG A 37 -8.65 -8.92 -12.07
CA ARG A 37 -8.38 -10.31 -12.49
C ARG A 37 -7.11 -10.89 -11.85
N LYS A 38 -6.22 -10.03 -11.36
CA LYS A 38 -4.96 -10.41 -10.71
C LYS A 38 -4.66 -9.44 -9.56
N PRO A 39 -5.43 -9.51 -8.47
CA PRO A 39 -5.23 -8.66 -7.30
C PRO A 39 -3.81 -8.79 -6.75
N LEU A 40 -3.27 -7.67 -6.26
CA LEU A 40 -1.93 -7.58 -5.73
C LEU A 40 -1.88 -8.24 -4.35
N SER A 41 -0.90 -9.11 -4.14
CA SER A 41 -0.65 -9.70 -2.82
C SER A 41 -0.12 -8.66 -1.84
N ASP A 42 -0.30 -8.89 -0.54
CA ASP A 42 0.27 -8.01 0.49
C ASP A 42 1.80 -7.85 0.34
N ALA A 43 2.48 -8.89 -0.16
CA ALA A 43 3.91 -8.85 -0.46
C ALA A 43 4.22 -7.89 -1.60
N LYS A 44 3.43 -7.92 -2.68
CA LYS A 44 3.60 -7.03 -3.82
C LYS A 44 3.34 -5.58 -3.46
N LEU A 45 2.32 -5.32 -2.64
CA LEU A 45 2.04 -3.99 -2.10
C LEU A 45 3.21 -3.47 -1.24
N ALA A 46 3.79 -4.33 -0.39
CA ALA A 46 4.96 -3.98 0.40
C ALA A 46 6.19 -3.65 -0.48
N ASP A 47 6.44 -4.43 -1.54
CA ASP A 47 7.53 -4.17 -2.49
C ASP A 47 7.34 -2.84 -3.25
N LEU A 48 6.11 -2.51 -3.64
CA LEU A 48 5.78 -1.24 -4.32
C LEU A 48 6.02 -0.04 -3.40
N LEU A 49 5.62 -0.15 -2.13
CA LEU A 49 5.86 0.87 -1.12
C LEU A 49 7.37 1.01 -0.83
N LYS A 50 8.10 -0.10 -0.73
CA LYS A 50 9.56 -0.11 -0.55
C LYS A 50 10.26 0.57 -1.72
N THR A 51 9.81 0.31 -2.95
CA THR A 51 10.31 0.96 -4.18
C THR A 51 10.04 2.47 -4.17
N SER A 52 8.97 2.91 -3.50
CA SER A 52 8.59 4.32 -3.34
C SER A 52 9.35 5.00 -2.19
N GLY A 53 10.33 4.32 -1.57
CA GLY A 53 11.12 4.85 -0.45
C GLY A 53 10.52 4.56 0.93
N ILE A 54 9.43 3.79 1.01
CA ILE A 54 8.72 3.50 2.26
C ILE A 54 8.84 2.02 2.58
N PRO A 55 9.89 1.61 3.32
CA PRO A 55 10.06 0.20 3.70
C PRO A 55 8.97 -0.20 4.69
N VAL A 56 7.97 -0.93 4.21
CA VAL A 56 6.94 -1.54 5.06
C VAL A 56 7.04 -3.06 5.01
N ALA A 57 6.78 -3.70 6.15
CA ALA A 57 6.68 -5.15 6.21
C ALA A 57 5.33 -5.63 5.68
N ARG A 58 5.31 -6.81 5.07
CA ARG A 58 4.07 -7.49 4.63
C ARG A 58 3.00 -7.53 5.74
N ARG A 59 3.40 -7.84 6.98
CA ARG A 59 2.49 -7.91 8.14
C ARG A 59 1.83 -6.55 8.44
N THR A 60 2.56 -5.45 8.26
CA THR A 60 2.04 -4.09 8.42
C THR A 60 1.00 -3.76 7.34
N VAL A 61 1.27 -4.15 6.09
CA VAL A 61 0.31 -4.02 4.99
C VAL A 61 -0.96 -4.81 5.28
N ALA A 62 -0.84 -6.06 5.73
CA ALA A 62 -1.99 -6.89 6.10
C ALA A 62 -2.82 -6.25 7.23
N LYS A 63 -2.17 -5.78 8.30
CA LYS A 63 -2.83 -5.07 9.41
C LYS A 63 -3.61 -3.83 8.92
N TYR A 64 -3.00 -3.02 8.06
CA TYR A 64 -3.66 -1.83 7.50
C TYR A 64 -4.78 -2.16 6.51
N ARG A 65 -4.62 -3.22 5.73
CA ARG A 65 -5.65 -3.75 4.83
C ARG A 65 -6.89 -4.20 5.63
N GLU A 66 -6.68 -4.93 6.72
CA GLU A 66 -7.74 -5.36 7.64
C GLU A 66 -8.41 -4.17 8.34
N ALA A 67 -7.62 -3.20 8.81
CA ALA A 67 -8.15 -1.97 9.42
C ALA A 67 -9.03 -1.15 8.44
N MET A 68 -8.75 -1.25 7.14
CA MET A 68 -9.54 -0.63 6.07
C MET A 68 -10.70 -1.50 5.57
N ASN A 69 -10.93 -2.65 6.21
CA ASN A 69 -11.95 -3.65 5.88
C ASN A 69 -11.87 -4.15 4.42
N ILE A 70 -10.66 -4.25 3.88
CA ILE A 70 -10.46 -4.72 2.51
C ILE A 70 -10.08 -6.21 2.54
N SER A 71 -10.82 -7.06 1.82
CA SER A 71 -10.62 -8.52 1.78
C SER A 71 -9.22 -8.92 1.32
N ALA A 72 -8.79 -10.16 1.58
CA ALA A 72 -7.48 -10.61 1.13
C ALA A 72 -7.44 -10.71 -0.40
N SER A 73 -6.24 -10.61 -0.99
CA SER A 73 -6.06 -10.64 -2.45
C SER A 73 -6.72 -11.86 -3.10
N HIS A 74 -6.73 -13.01 -2.43
CA HIS A 74 -7.37 -14.23 -2.94
C HIS A 74 -8.90 -14.12 -3.05
N GLU A 75 -9.54 -13.31 -2.21
CA GLU A 75 -11.00 -13.13 -2.18
C GLU A 75 -11.46 -12.03 -3.15
N ARG A 76 -10.54 -11.16 -3.57
CA ARG A 76 -10.80 -10.10 -4.57
C ARG A 76 -10.67 -10.57 -6.02
N VAL A 77 -10.24 -11.81 -6.25
CA VAL A 77 -10.14 -12.34 -7.61
C VAL A 77 -11.56 -12.44 -8.17
N ARG A 78 -11.93 -11.53 -9.05
CA ARG A 78 -13.19 -11.65 -9.79
C ARG A 78 -12.95 -12.63 -10.94
N ILE A 79 -13.14 -13.92 -10.65
CA ILE A 79 -13.24 -14.95 -11.68
C ILE A 79 -14.60 -14.74 -12.35
N ALA A 80 -14.57 -14.11 -13.52
CA ALA A 80 -15.68 -14.06 -14.46
C ALA A 80 -15.34 -14.96 -15.65
#